data_AF-A0A6L3X843-F1
#
_entry.id   AF-A0A6L3X843-F1
#
_cell.length_a   1.000
_cell.length_b   1.000
_cell.length_c   1.000
_cell.angle_alpha   90.00
_cell.angle_beta   90.00
_cell.angle_gamma   90.00
#
_symmetry.space_group_name_H-M   'P 1'
#
loop_
_entity.id
_entity.type
_entity.pdbx_description
1 polymer ?
#
loop_
_entity_poly.entity_id
_entity_poly.type
_entity_poly.pdbx_seq_one_letter_code
_entity_poly.pdbx_strand_id
1 'polypeptide(L)' 'ANGEHTLTVNVSDKAGNGSSVTADFTGDTAAPVVTINTVAGDDILNTSEQGQAQIISGQANGAAAGDVVTVTVGGKTFTG' A
#
# COMPACT_ATOMS: atom_id res chain seq x y z
N ALA A 1 -9.57 11.74 1.14
CA ALA A 1 -9.15 11.67 2.55
C ALA A 1 -9.40 10.24 3.01
N ASN A 2 -8.34 9.47 3.23
CA ASN A 2 -8.39 8.37 4.19
C ASN A 2 -8.50 9.05 5.56
N GLY A 3 -9.53 8.73 6.34
CA GLY A 3 -9.87 9.53 7.50
C GLY A 3 -10.58 8.73 8.57
N GLU A 4 -10.53 9.26 9.78
CA GLU A 4 -11.29 8.78 10.92
C GLU A 4 -12.77 9.17 10.74
N HIS A 5 -13.64 8.21 11.01
CA HIS A 5 -15.08 8.35 10.91
C HIS A 5 -15.70 7.88 12.21
N THR A 6 -16.66 8.65 12.73
CA THR A 6 -17.45 8.28 13.90
C THR A 6 -18.88 7.94 13.47
N LEU A 7 -19.32 6.73 13.77
CA LEU A 7 -20.69 6.29 13.63
C LEU A 7 -21.43 6.50 14.96
N THR A 8 -22.48 7.31 14.95
CA THR A 8 -23.35 7.52 16.12
C THR A 8 -24.69 6.82 15.90
N VAL A 9 -25.11 6.01 16.87
CA VAL A 9 -26.43 5.36 16.89
C VAL A 9 -27.21 5.91 18.07
N ASN A 10 -28.42 6.41 17.80
CA ASN A 10 -29.34 6.94 18.79
C ASN A 10 -30.56 6.03 18.90
N VAL A 11 -31.01 5.77 20.12
CA VAL A 11 -32.27 5.08 20.42
C VAL A 11 -33.13 5.96 21.31
N SER A 12 -34.44 5.94 21.10
CA SER A 12 -35.42 6.62 21.95
C SER A 12 -36.63 5.73 22.17
N ASP A 13 -37.08 5.60 23.41
CA ASP A 13 -38.33 4.91 23.73
C ASP A 13 -39.56 5.82 23.54
N LYS A 14 -40.75 5.24 23.67
CA LYS A 14 -42.02 5.97 23.52
C LYS A 14 -42.26 7.00 24.63
N ALA A 15 -41.62 6.86 25.78
CA ALA A 15 -41.70 7.81 26.89
C ALA A 15 -40.74 9.00 26.72
N GLY A 16 -39.88 8.98 25.69
CA GLY A 16 -38.94 10.04 25.38
C GLY A 16 -37.55 9.85 25.99
N ASN A 17 -37.26 8.69 26.61
CA ASN A 17 -35.92 8.41 27.11
C ASN A 17 -35.01 8.01 25.96
N GLY A 18 -33.88 8.70 25.82
CA GLY A 18 -32.88 8.45 24.79
C GLY A 18 -31.60 7.82 25.33
N SER A 19 -30.90 7.09 24.46
CA SER A 19 -29.50 6.71 24.68
C SER A 19 -28.75 6.72 23.35
N SER A 20 -27.43 6.83 23.41
CA SER A 20 -26.57 6.85 22.22
C SER A 20 -25.30 6.04 22.44
N VAL A 21 -24.80 5.42 21.37
CA VAL A 21 -23.50 4.76 21.32
C VAL A 21 -22.74 5.24 20.09
N THR A 22 -21.41 5.35 20.22
CA THR A 22 -20.51 5.72 19.12
C THR A 22 -19.53 4.59 18.81
N ALA A 23 -19.14 4.47 17.55
CA ALA A 23 -18.08 3.58 17.10
C ALA A 23 -17.21 4.29 16.07
N ASP A 24 -15.89 4.23 16.25
CA ASP A 24 -14.92 4.84 15.34
C ASP A 24 -14.38 3.81 14.35
N PHE A 25 -14.13 4.24 13.12
CA PHE A 25 -13.51 3.42 12.08
C PHE A 25 -12.67 4.29 11.14
N THR A 26 -11.73 3.67 10.44
CA THR A 26 -10.95 4.30 9.39
C THR A 26 -11.21 3.60 8.06
N GLY A 27 -11.29 4.39 6.99
CA GLY A 27 -11.24 3.88 5.63
C GLY A 27 -9.86 4.12 5.03
N ASP A 28 -9.23 3.07 4.50
CA ASP A 28 -8.08 3.20 3.62
C ASP A 28 -8.46 2.80 2.20
N THR A 29 -8.49 3.79 1.31
CA THR A 29 -8.81 3.61 -0.11
C THR A 29 -7.66 4.07 -1.01
N ALA A 30 -6.52 4.44 -0.43
CA ALA A 30 -5.38 4.89 -1.21
C ALA A 30 -4.61 3.68 -1.73
N ALA A 31 -4.58 3.53 -3.05
CA ALA A 31 -3.73 2.51 -3.67
C ALA A 31 -2.25 2.86 -3.46
N PRO A 32 -1.39 1.86 -3.24
CA PRO A 32 0.04 2.10 -3.14
C PRO A 32 0.62 2.55 -4.49
N VAL A 33 1.63 3.41 -4.43
CA VAL A 33 2.39 3.86 -5.60
C VAL A 33 3.77 3.22 -5.57
N VAL A 34 4.08 2.46 -6.62
CA VAL A 34 5.38 1.80 -6.76
C VAL A 34 6.28 2.60 -7.69
N THR A 35 7.51 2.85 -7.26
CA THR A 35 8.57 3.46 -8.07
C THR A 35 9.77 2.54 -8.13
N ILE A 36 10.44 2.49 -9.28
CA ILE A 36 11.65 1.70 -9.49
C ILE A 36 12.82 2.67 -9.66
N ASN A 37 13.94 2.39 -8.98
CA ASN A 37 15.18 3.15 -9.12
C ASN A 37 15.90 2.76 -10.42
N THR A 38 16.85 3.58 -10.85
CA THR A 38 17.72 3.27 -11.99
C THR A 38 18.37 1.90 -11.86
N VAL A 39 18.25 1.07 -12.90
CA VAL A 39 18.89 -0.25 -12.97
C VAL A 39 20.25 -0.11 -13.66
N ALA A 40 21.22 -0.97 -13.31
CA ALA A 40 22.57 -0.96 -13.88
C ALA A 40 23.35 0.38 -13.73
N GLY A 41 22.84 1.34 -12.95
CA GLY A 41 23.47 2.64 -12.69
C GLY A 41 23.03 3.76 -13.65
N ASP A 42 22.65 3.43 -14.88
CA ASP A 42 22.24 4.39 -15.92
C ASP A 42 20.95 4.00 -16.68
N ASP A 43 20.23 3.00 -16.18
CA ASP A 43 19.01 2.43 -16.77
C ASP A 43 19.21 1.73 -18.12
N ILE A 44 20.46 1.40 -18.47
CA ILE A 44 20.80 0.66 -19.68
C ILE A 44 21.60 -0.58 -19.29
N LEU A 45 21.10 -1.76 -19.66
CA LEU A 45 21.87 -2.99 -19.48
C LEU A 45 22.83 -3.20 -20.65
N ASN A 46 24.13 -3.13 -20.40
CA ASN A 46 25.16 -3.40 -21.41
C ASN A 46 25.74 -4.83 -21.32
N THR A 47 26.66 -5.15 -22.23
CA THR A 47 27.25 -6.49 -22.37
C THR A 47 28.13 -6.91 -21.20
N SER A 48 28.71 -5.96 -20.48
CA SER A 48 29.48 -6.22 -19.26
C SER A 48 28.54 -6.51 -18.08
N GLU A 49 27.45 -5.75 -17.97
CA GLU A 49 26.50 -5.86 -16.86
C GLU A 49 25.57 -7.08 -16.96
N GLN A 50 25.19 -7.51 -18.16
CA GLN A 50 24.28 -8.65 -18.34
C GLN A 50 24.81 -9.97 -17.75
N GLY A 51 26.14 -10.10 -17.58
CA GLY A 51 26.78 -11.27 -16.98
C GLY A 51 26.81 -11.24 -15.45
N GLN A 52 26.47 -10.10 -14.85
CA GLN A 52 26.60 -9.84 -13.42
C GLN A 52 25.22 -9.79 -12.73
N ALA A 53 25.19 -10.05 -11.43
CA ALA A 53 23.97 -9.90 -10.65
C ALA A 53 23.58 -8.42 -10.56
N GLN A 54 22.42 -8.08 -11.09
CA GLN A 54 21.86 -6.73 -11.02
C GLN A 54 20.86 -6.62 -9.87
N ILE A 55 20.85 -5.47 -9.22
CA ILE A 55 19.92 -5.17 -8.12
C ILE A 55 18.77 -4.35 -8.68
N ILE A 56 17.55 -4.86 -8.50
CA ILE A 56 16.33 -4.09 -8.71
C ILE A 56 15.90 -3.54 -7.36
N SER A 57 15.73 -2.22 -7.28
CA SER A 57 15.31 -1.54 -6.06
C SER A 57 14.26 -0.48 -6.38
N GLY A 58 13.54 -0.03 -5.36
CA GLY A 58 12.43 0.89 -5.52
C GLY A 58 11.77 1.16 -4.20
N GLN A 59 10.61 1.82 -4.25
CA GLN A 59 9.80 2.17 -3.08
C GLN A 59 8.33 1.85 -3.38
N ALA A 60 7.57 1.43 -2.35
CA ALA A 60 6.13 1.29 -2.38
C ALA A 60 5.51 2.26 -1.38
N ASN A 61 5.08 3.43 -1.84
CA ASN A 61 4.48 4.46 -0.99
C ASN A 61 3.00 4.14 -0.74
N GLY A 62 2.56 4.24 0.51
CA GLY A 62 1.18 3.92 0.90
C GLY A 62 0.90 2.42 1.05
N ALA A 63 1.90 1.56 0.83
CA ALA A 63 1.83 0.15 1.20
C ALA A 63 2.13 0.00 2.70
N ALA A 64 1.51 -0.98 3.34
CA ALA A 64 1.81 -1.35 4.71
C ALA A 64 3.13 -2.14 4.78
N ALA A 65 3.82 -2.03 5.92
CA ALA A 65 5.01 -2.85 6.14
C ALA A 65 4.65 -4.34 6.11
N GLY A 66 5.35 -5.11 5.28
CA GLY A 66 5.06 -6.53 5.05
C GLY A 66 4.16 -6.82 3.86
N ASP A 67 3.63 -5.78 3.17
CA ASP A 67 3.00 -5.97 1.87
C ASP A 67 4.00 -6.52 0.85
N VAL A 68 3.57 -7.51 0.08
CA VAL A 68 4.44 -8.21 -0.88
C VAL A 68 4.60 -7.39 -2.16
N VAL A 69 5.85 -7.15 -2.56
CA VAL A 69 6.18 -6.58 -3.86
C VAL A 69 6.59 -7.70 -4.81
N THR A 70 5.92 -7.80 -5.95
CA THR A 70 6.24 -8.79 -6.99
C THR A 70 6.85 -8.11 -8.21
N VAL A 71 8.02 -8.60 -8.65
CA VAL A 71 8.73 -8.10 -9.83
C VAL A 71 8.94 -9.25 -10.81
N THR A 72 8.58 -9.07 -12.07
CA THR A 72 8.83 -10.04 -13.14
C THR A 72 9.79 -9.46 -14.17
N VAL A 73 10.93 -10.13 -14.38
CA VAL A 73 11.96 -9.73 -15.35
C VAL A 73 12.31 -10.92 -16.23
N GLY A 74 12.17 -10.78 -17.55
CA GLY A 74 12.49 -11.85 -18.50
C GLY A 74 11.77 -13.17 -18.22
N GLY A 75 10.54 -13.12 -17.69
CA GLY A 75 9.75 -14.29 -17.31
C GLY A 75 10.08 -14.92 -15.96
N LYS A 76 11.04 -14.37 -15.20
CA LYS A 76 11.37 -14.80 -13.84
C LYS A 76 10.71 -13.87 -12.82
N THR A 77 10.09 -14.45 -11.79
CA THR A 77 9.39 -13.69 -10.75
C THR A 77 10.19 -13.68 -9.46
N PHE A 78 10.29 -12.49 -8.86
CA PHE A 78 10.92 -12.23 -7.57
C PHE A 78 9.89 -11.57 -6.66
N THR A 79 9.89 -11.95 -5.39
CA THR A 79 9.00 -11.39 -4.38
C THR A 79 9.82 -10.95 -3.18
N GLY A 80 9.47 -9.79 -2.63
CA GLY A 80 10.06 -9.23 -1.42
C GLY A 80 9.03 -8.58 -0.52
#